data_AF-A0A3C1F373-F1
#
_entry.id   AF-A0A3C1F373-F1
#
_cell.length_a   1.000
_cell.length_b   1.000
_cell.length_c   1.000
_cell.angle_alpha   90.00
_cell.angle_beta   90.00
_cell.angle_gamma   90.00
#
_symmetry.space_group_name_H-M   'P 1'
#
loop_
_entity.id
_entity.type
_entity.pdbx_description
1 polymer ?
#
loop_
_entity_poly.entity_id
_entity_poly.type
_entity_poly.pdbx_seq_one_letter_code
_entity_poly.pdbx_strand_id
1 'polypeptide(L)' 'MDVTSIPPDVHFELDQYGFEWGSAHVQRIASDEKRGWVVIDIRTPKAALQVYVTKTGRMRLTDALTRKEIKP' A
#
# COMPACT_ATOMS: atom_id res chain seq x y z
N MET A 1 -18.74 -11.20 2.09
CA MET A 1 -17.43 -11.16 2.76
C MET A 1 -17.74 -10.84 4.21
N ASP A 2 -17.69 -11.84 5.08
CA ASP A 2 -17.92 -11.66 6.51
C ASP A 2 -16.80 -10.81 7.10
N VAL A 3 -17.17 -9.65 7.64
CA VAL A 3 -16.28 -8.72 8.35
C VAL A 3 -16.45 -8.97 9.84
N THR A 4 -16.08 -10.15 10.32
CA THR A 4 -16.29 -10.51 11.73
C THR A 4 -15.07 -11.23 12.32
N SER A 5 -14.53 -10.58 13.36
CA SER A 5 -13.33 -10.85 14.14
C SER A 5 -11.98 -10.77 13.39
N ILE A 6 -11.34 -9.62 13.54
CA ILE A 6 -9.87 -9.53 13.50
C ILE A 6 -9.36 -10.44 14.63
N PRO A 7 -8.37 -11.32 14.40
CA PRO A 7 -7.80 -12.13 15.47
C PRO A 7 -7.38 -11.23 16.64
N PRO A 8 -7.60 -11.63 17.90
CA PRO A 8 -7.34 -10.77 19.07
C PRO A 8 -5.89 -10.26 19.16
N ASP A 9 -4.96 -10.96 18.51
CA ASP A 9 -3.53 -10.62 18.50
C ASP A 9 -3.08 -9.82 17.26
N VAL A 10 -4.01 -9.42 16.39
CA VAL A 10 -3.70 -8.64 15.19
C VAL A 10 -4.18 -7.21 15.38
N HIS A 11 -3.23 -6.29 15.52
CA HIS A 11 -3.53 -4.86 15.55
C HIS A 11 -4.21 -4.43 14.25
N PHE A 12 -5.20 -3.56 14.36
CA PHE A 12 -5.83 -2.90 13.23
C PHE A 12 -6.20 -1.47 13.60
N GLU A 13 -5.83 -0.55 12.72
CA GLU A 13 -6.15 0.87 12.84
C GLU A 13 -6.34 1.47 11.45
N LEU A 14 -7.34 2.32 11.29
CA LEU A 14 -7.53 3.10 10.07
C LEU A 14 -6.77 4.42 10.20
N ASP A 15 -6.07 4.83 9.14
CA ASP A 15 -5.53 6.17 9.02
C ASP A 15 -6.26 6.95 7.91
N GLN A 16 -5.96 8.26 7.78
CA GLN A 16 -6.63 9.14 6.83
C GLN A 16 -6.61 8.63 5.38
N TYR A 17 -5.58 7.87 5.01
CA TYR A 17 -5.30 7.43 3.64
C TYR A 17 -4.91 5.96 3.53
N GLY A 18 -5.20 5.16 4.55
CA GLY A 18 -4.61 3.84 4.71
C GLY A 18 -5.12 3.09 5.92
N PHE A 19 -4.39 2.05 6.28
CA PHE A 19 -4.65 1.24 7.46
C PHE A 19 -3.40 0.48 7.90
N GLU A 20 -3.41 0.11 9.18
CA GLU A 20 -2.50 -0.87 9.76
C GLU A 20 -3.19 -2.22 9.90
N TRP A 21 -2.47 -3.31 9.63
CA TRP A 21 -2.91 -4.69 9.89
C TRP A 21 -1.71 -5.52 10.36
N GLY A 22 -1.66 -5.82 11.66
CA GLY A 22 -0.51 -6.44 12.29
C GLY A 22 0.74 -5.59 12.08
N SER A 23 1.72 -6.11 11.34
CA SER A 23 2.97 -5.39 11.03
C SER A 23 2.94 -4.64 9.70
N ALA A 24 1.82 -4.69 8.97
CA ALA A 24 1.71 -4.06 7.66
C ALA A 24 1.05 -2.68 7.81
N HIS A 25 1.67 -1.65 7.24
CA HIS A 25 1.08 -0.35 7.02
C HIS A 25 0.85 -0.16 5.52
N VAL A 26 -0.41 0.02 5.11
CA VAL A 26 -0.80 0.20 3.72
C VAL A 26 -1.39 1.60 3.58
N GLN A 27 -0.75 2.47 2.80
CA GLN A 27 -1.13 3.88 2.74
C GLN A 27 -1.01 4.46 1.33
N ARG A 28 -1.98 5.28 0.92
CA ARG A 28 -1.83 6.17 -0.23
C ARG A 28 -0.92 7.34 0.15
N ILE A 29 0.28 7.39 -0.46
CA ILE A 29 1.28 8.43 -0.16
C ILE A 29 1.28 9.57 -1.18
N ALA A 30 0.75 9.34 -2.38
CA ALA A 30 0.61 10.38 -3.40
C ALA A 30 -0.52 10.04 -4.36
N SER A 31 -1.12 11.07 -4.94
CA SER A 31 -2.04 10.92 -6.07
C SER A 31 -2.13 12.22 -6.85
N ASP A 32 -2.45 12.12 -8.12
CA ASP A 32 -2.78 13.26 -8.98
C ASP A 32 -4.11 12.98 -9.64
N GLU A 33 -5.14 13.73 -9.26
CA GLU A 33 -6.50 13.59 -9.78
C GLU A 33 -6.60 14.00 -11.26
N LYS A 34 -5.80 14.99 -11.69
CA LYS A 34 -5.83 15.48 -13.07
C LYS A 34 -5.19 14.47 -14.02
N ARG A 35 -4.05 13.92 -13.63
CA ARG A 35 -3.34 12.90 -14.42
C ARG A 35 -3.92 11.50 -14.20
N GLY A 36 -4.65 11.29 -13.11
CA GLY A 36 -5.29 10.05 -12.74
C GLY A 36 -4.27 8.98 -12.41
N TRP A 37 -3.40 9.21 -11.41
CA TRP A 37 -2.53 8.17 -10.88
C TRP A 37 -2.49 8.23 -9.36
N VAL A 38 -2.10 7.12 -8.75
CA VAL A 38 -1.93 6.96 -7.30
C VAL A 38 -0.64 6.20 -7.01
N VAL A 39 -0.01 6.51 -5.89
CA VAL A 39 1.06 5.72 -5.30
C VAL A 39 0.59 5.19 -3.95
N ILE A 40 0.59 3.88 -3.84
CA ILE A 40 0.30 3.15 -2.59
C ILE A 40 1.64 2.62 -2.07
N ASP A 41 1.90 2.86 -0.81
CA ASP A 41 3.06 2.37 -0.08
C ASP A 41 2.62 1.26 0.86
N ILE A 42 3.38 0.16 0.88
CA ILE A 42 3.17 -0.98 1.76
C ILE A 42 4.46 -1.20 2.52
N ARG A 43 4.45 -0.90 3.82
CA ARG A 43 5.60 -1.03 4.71
C ARG A 43 5.37 -2.13 5.73
N THR A 44 6.44 -2.88 5.99
CA THR A 44 6.57 -3.82 7.10
C THR A 44 7.95 -3.64 7.72
N PRO A 45 8.24 -4.24 8.90
CA PRO A 45 9.59 -4.26 9.45
C PRO A 45 10.65 -4.91 8.55
N LYS A 46 10.24 -5.70 7.54
CA LYS A 46 11.16 -6.51 6.70
C LYS A 46 11.24 -6.06 5.24
N ALA A 47 10.29 -5.25 4.79
CA ALA A 47 10.15 -4.89 3.39
C ALA A 47 9.34 -3.62 3.23
N ALA A 48 9.62 -2.86 2.17
CA ALA A 48 8.84 -1.72 1.75
C ALA A 48 8.61 -1.77 0.23
N LEU A 49 7.36 -1.65 -0.19
CA LEU A 49 6.94 -1.73 -1.59
C LEU A 49 6.11 -0.50 -1.94
N GLN A 50 6.42 0.12 -3.07
CA GLN A 50 5.60 1.15 -3.67
C GLN A 50 4.93 0.63 -4.93
N VAL A 51 3.63 0.91 -5.04
CA VAL A 51 2.78 0.54 -6.16
C VAL A 51 2.27 1.82 -6.80
N TYR A 52 2.82 2.15 -7.96
CA TYR A 52 2.30 3.22 -8.81
C TYR A 52 1.23 2.64 -9.74
N VAL A 53 0.03 3.21 -9.72
CA VAL A 53 -1.10 2.78 -10.55
C VAL A 53 -1.65 3.95 -11.35
N THR A 54 -1.79 3.80 -12.67
CA THR A 54 -2.47 4.79 -13.52
C THR A 54 -3.98 4.51 -13.60
N LYS A 55 -4.74 5.52 -14.05
CA LYS A 55 -6.18 5.41 -14.36
C LYS A 55 -6.52 4.36 -15.42
N THR A 56 -5.53 3.90 -16.17
CA THR A 56 -5.68 2.82 -17.17
C THR A 56 -5.26 1.45 -16.61
N GLY A 57 -4.95 1.36 -15.32
CA GLY A 57 -4.51 0.12 -14.68
C GLY A 57 -3.06 -0.28 -14.96
N ARG A 58 -2.22 0.59 -15.55
CA ARG A 58 -0.78 0.29 -15.67
C ARG A 58 -0.16 0.37 -14.28
N MET A 59 0.58 -0.65 -13.92
CA MET A 59 1.22 -0.77 -12.61
C MET A 59 2.75 -0.74 -12.76
N ARG A 60 3.40 -0.09 -11.80
CA ARG A 60 4.84 -0.24 -11.55
C ARG A 60 5.04 -0.57 -10.08
N LEU A 61 5.80 -1.63 -9.83
CA LEU A 61 6.17 -2.08 -8.50
C LEU A 61 7.60 -1.63 -8.25
N THR A 62 7.87 -1.03 -7.11
CA THR A 62 9.22 -0.57 -6.76
C THR A 62 9.51 -0.97 -5.33
N ASP A 63 10.61 -1.69 -5.12
CA ASP A 63 11.18 -1.87 -3.79
C ASP A 63 11.57 -0.47 -3.27
N ALA A 64 10.92 0.00 -2.22
CA ALA A 64 11.12 1.35 -1.72
C ALA A 64 12.48 1.53 -1.02
N LEU A 65 13.12 0.42 -0.59
CA LEU A 65 14.45 0.43 0.01
C LEU A 65 15.53 0.48 -1.07
N THR A 66 15.42 -0.37 -2.09
CA THR A 66 16.45 -0.48 -3.14
C THR A 66 16.20 0.41 -4.36
N ARG A 67 15.00 1.00 -4.46
CA ARG A 67 14.48 1.77 -5.62
C ARG A 67 14.50 0.99 -6.93
N LYS A 68 14.59 -0.34 -6.86
CA LYS A 68 14.56 -1.20 -8.04
C LYS A 68 13.13 -1.45 -8.43
N GLU A 69 12.84 -1.28 -9.72
CA GLU A 69 11.57 -1.71 -10.28
C GLU A 69 11.51 -3.24 -10.26
N ILE A 70 10.42 -3.77 -9.70
CA ILE A 70 10.11 -5.19 -9.68
C ILE A 70 9.18 -5.45 -10.85
N LYS A 71 9.54 -6.38 -11.73
CA LYS A 71 8.63 -6.80 -12.80
C LYS A 71 7.52 -7.66 -12.16
N PRO A 72 6.24 -7.28 -12.33
CA PRO A 72 5.13 -8.12 -11.89
C PRO A 72 5.12 -9.47 -12.61
#